data_AF-A0AAD8TL60-F1
#
_entry.id   AF-A0AAD8TL60-F1
#
_cell.length_a   1.000
_cell.length_b   1.000
_cell.length_c   1.000
_cell.angle_alpha   90.00
_cell.angle_beta   90.00
_cell.angle_gamma   90.00
#
_symmetry.space_group_name_H-M   'P 1'
#
loop_
_entity.id
_entity.type
_entity.pdbx_description
1 polymer ?
#
loop_
_entity_poly.entity_id
_entity_poly.type
_entity_poly.pdbx_seq_one_letter_code
_entity_poly.pdbx_strand_id
1 'polypeptide(L)'
;MCYVRLAARRLRPGLPRLAAFLPVLAMLPFLPLAFRAVHPRVISGFFLAWLAESKLLLLANGQGPLHPSLPLPAFVAVASGPVRLRVEKPAQTSSGLGLVSAAVMAALLAVIVSLYKYEERMNQYILFTLYSFHMYLALELVLASMAAAARTLLGLDLEAQFDRPYISASLGDFWGRRWNLSVPNVLRPCVYRPVRAYLGSAAAGVLASFLVSGLMHELMFSYITLRPPTGEVTAFFALHGACAVAEAWWARHDKWWRPPPLLATPLVLAFVIVTAFWLFFPPLTRPGADKVIIAECEAAIAFLRDAGAWAAGSVRSVWTGRL
;
A
#
# COMPACT_ATOMS: atom_id res chain seq x y z
N MET A 1 16.71 -9.10 9.52
CA MET A 1 17.39 -7.95 8.88
C MET A 1 18.89 -7.83 9.19
N CYS A 2 19.34 -7.89 10.45
CA CYS A 2 20.77 -7.83 10.79
C CYS A 2 21.62 -8.87 10.05
N TYR A 3 21.15 -10.12 10.04
CA TYR A 3 21.77 -11.23 9.33
C TYR A 3 21.91 -10.95 7.82
N VAL A 4 20.83 -10.55 7.15
CA VAL A 4 20.83 -10.15 5.73
C VAL A 4 21.87 -9.06 5.47
N ARG A 5 21.91 -8.01 6.30
CA ARG A 5 22.89 -6.92 6.17
C ARG A 5 24.32 -7.44 6.27
N LEU A 6 24.61 -8.34 7.22
CA LEU A 6 25.92 -8.96 7.37
C LEU A 6 26.29 -9.84 6.16
N ALA A 7 25.37 -10.70 5.72
CA ALA A 7 25.55 -11.56 4.55
C ALA A 7 25.80 -10.72 3.28
N ALA A 8 25.05 -9.64 3.10
CA ALA A 8 25.22 -8.72 1.97
C ALA A 8 26.60 -8.03 1.93
N ARG A 9 27.23 -7.80 3.09
CA ARG A 9 28.60 -7.25 3.17
C ARG A 9 29.68 -8.26 2.77
N ARG A 10 29.42 -9.55 3.01
CA ARG A 10 30.41 -10.62 2.82
C ARG A 10 30.29 -11.32 1.47
N LEU A 11 29.07 -11.38 0.91
CA LEU A 11 28.76 -12.14 -0.29
C LEU A 11 28.57 -11.23 -1.50
N ARG A 12 29.07 -11.66 -2.65
CA ARG A 12 28.86 -11.00 -3.93
C ARG A 12 27.36 -11.04 -4.32
N PRO A 13 26.85 -10.01 -5.02
CA PRO A 13 25.50 -10.04 -5.59
C PRO A 13 25.24 -11.28 -6.46
N GLY A 14 23.97 -11.69 -6.56
CA GLY A 14 23.51 -12.84 -7.33
C GLY A 14 23.19 -14.05 -6.45
N LEU A 15 23.44 -15.25 -6.97
CA LEU A 15 23.05 -16.51 -6.34
C LEU A 15 23.59 -16.72 -4.91
N PRO A 16 24.87 -16.41 -4.57
CA PRO A 16 25.37 -16.62 -3.22
C PRO A 16 24.60 -15.81 -2.18
N ARG A 17 24.30 -14.54 -2.51
CA ARG A 17 23.54 -13.65 -1.63
C ARG A 17 22.08 -14.07 -1.54
N LEU A 18 21.46 -14.49 -2.64
CA LEU A 18 20.09 -15.01 -2.65
C LEU A 18 19.95 -16.26 -1.77
N ALA A 19 20.86 -17.22 -1.92
CA ALA A 19 20.88 -18.44 -1.09
C ALA A 19 21.02 -18.11 0.40
N ALA A 20 21.89 -17.17 0.75
CA ALA A 20 22.01 -16.69 2.12
C ALA A 20 20.75 -15.97 2.62
N PHE A 21 19.98 -15.30 1.75
CA PHE A 21 18.76 -14.60 2.17
C PHE A 21 17.55 -15.53 2.32
N LEU A 22 17.61 -16.73 1.74
CA LEU A 22 16.50 -17.68 1.67
C LEU A 22 15.82 -17.95 3.02
N PRO A 23 16.53 -18.16 4.14
CA PRO A 23 15.87 -18.38 5.44
C PRO A 23 15.05 -17.18 5.89
N VAL A 24 15.50 -15.97 5.59
CA VAL A 24 14.79 -14.74 5.96
C VAL A 24 13.61 -14.50 5.03
N LEU A 25 13.80 -14.68 3.72
CA LEU A 25 12.74 -14.59 2.73
C LEU A 25 11.63 -15.61 3.03
N ALA A 26 11.99 -16.87 3.36
CA ALA A 26 11.01 -17.88 3.71
C ALA A 26 10.22 -17.55 5.00
N MET A 27 10.80 -16.77 5.93
CA MET A 27 10.16 -16.45 7.20
C MET A 27 9.22 -15.24 7.12
N LEU A 28 9.55 -14.22 6.32
CA LEU A 28 8.84 -12.94 6.29
C LEU A 28 7.33 -13.05 6.02
N PRO A 29 6.83 -13.93 5.12
CA PRO A 29 5.41 -14.08 4.85
C PRO A 29 4.62 -14.71 5.98
N PHE A 30 5.27 -15.38 6.94
CA PHE A 30 4.57 -16.05 8.03
C PHE A 30 4.47 -15.19 9.28
N LEU A 31 5.35 -14.20 9.44
CA LEU A 31 5.31 -13.28 10.59
C LEU A 31 3.97 -12.54 10.76
N PRO A 32 3.29 -12.07 9.69
CA PRO A 32 1.97 -11.46 9.82
C PRO A 32 0.94 -12.34 10.52
N LEU A 33 1.02 -13.67 10.36
CA LEU A 33 0.09 -14.62 10.96
C LEU A 33 0.20 -14.72 12.49
N ALA A 34 1.25 -14.15 13.09
CA ALA A 34 1.35 -14.04 14.54
C ALA A 34 0.29 -13.09 15.14
N PHE A 35 -0.28 -12.18 14.32
CA PHE A 35 -1.30 -11.23 14.77
C PHE A 35 -2.71 -11.82 14.64
N ARG A 36 -3.45 -11.80 15.75
CA ARG A 36 -4.87 -12.20 15.77
C ARG A 36 -5.77 -11.17 15.09
N ALA A 37 -5.54 -9.89 15.36
CA ALA A 37 -6.27 -8.79 14.77
C ALA A 37 -5.91 -8.57 13.29
N VAL A 38 -6.90 -8.18 12.48
CA VAL A 38 -6.80 -8.02 11.03
C VAL A 38 -5.87 -6.86 10.67
N HIS A 39 -6.06 -5.68 11.26
CA HIS A 39 -5.26 -4.50 10.92
C HIS A 39 -3.74 -4.71 11.08
N PRO A 40 -3.20 -5.11 12.25
CA PRO A 40 -1.76 -5.33 12.39
C PRO A 40 -1.26 -6.48 11.52
N ARG A 41 -2.08 -7.50 11.27
CA ARG A 41 -1.75 -8.60 10.36
C ARG A 41 -1.58 -8.11 8.92
N VAL A 42 -2.53 -7.34 8.40
CA VAL A 42 -2.47 -6.84 7.00
C VAL A 42 -1.38 -5.79 6.83
N ILE A 43 -1.25 -4.86 7.77
CA ILE A 43 -0.22 -3.83 7.75
C ILE A 43 1.18 -4.47 7.77
N SER A 44 1.42 -5.44 8.67
CA SER A 44 2.68 -6.18 8.69
C SER A 44 2.87 -7.03 7.44
N GLY A 45 1.81 -7.63 6.89
CA GLY A 45 1.84 -8.34 5.60
C GLY A 45 2.34 -7.46 4.47
N PHE A 46 1.81 -6.25 4.34
CA PHE A 46 2.25 -5.30 3.32
C PHE A 46 3.73 -4.91 3.48
N PHE A 47 4.17 -4.60 4.70
CA PHE A 47 5.56 -4.18 4.93
C PHE A 47 6.56 -5.32 4.85
N LEU A 48 6.24 -6.50 5.38
CA LEU A 48 7.16 -7.62 5.52
C LEU A 48 7.10 -8.57 4.32
N ALA A 49 5.92 -9.07 3.99
CA ALA A 49 5.76 -10.07 2.94
C ALA A 49 5.85 -9.46 1.53
N TRP A 50 5.56 -8.17 1.38
CA TRP A 50 5.61 -7.52 0.07
C TRP A 50 6.82 -6.58 -0.06
N LEU A 51 6.87 -5.49 0.71
CA LEU A 51 7.91 -4.47 0.52
C LEU A 51 9.31 -4.98 0.91
N ALA A 52 9.45 -5.60 2.07
CA ALA A 52 10.74 -6.11 2.53
C ALA A 52 11.26 -7.21 1.62
N GLU A 53 10.44 -8.20 1.27
CA GLU A 53 10.85 -9.25 0.32
C GLU A 53 11.35 -8.68 -1.00
N SER A 54 10.58 -7.79 -1.62
CA SER A 54 10.93 -7.19 -2.91
C SER A 54 12.29 -6.48 -2.82
N LYS A 55 12.51 -5.69 -1.76
CA LYS A 55 13.78 -4.96 -1.56
C LYS A 55 14.94 -5.88 -1.19
N LEU A 56 14.69 -6.97 -0.48
CA LEU A 56 15.70 -7.98 -0.18
C LEU A 56 16.11 -8.76 -1.43
N LEU A 57 15.17 -9.09 -2.32
CA LEU A 57 15.46 -9.69 -3.62
C LEU A 57 16.29 -8.74 -4.52
N LEU A 58 15.96 -7.45 -4.53
CA LEU A 58 16.77 -6.44 -5.20
C LEU A 58 18.18 -6.38 -4.62
N LEU A 59 18.31 -6.32 -3.28
CA LEU A 59 19.61 -6.34 -2.60
C LEU A 59 20.40 -7.63 -2.91
N ALA A 60 19.72 -8.78 -2.98
CA ALA A 60 20.32 -10.06 -3.37
C ALA A 60 20.99 -9.94 -4.74
N ASN A 61 20.32 -9.29 -5.69
CA ASN A 61 20.83 -9.02 -7.03
C ASN A 61 21.73 -7.77 -7.14
N GLY A 62 22.10 -7.14 -6.02
CA GLY A 62 22.98 -5.96 -6.01
C GLY A 62 22.31 -4.67 -6.47
N GLN A 63 20.98 -4.63 -6.50
CA GLN A 63 20.20 -3.46 -6.88
C GLN A 63 19.71 -2.69 -5.63
N GLY A 64 19.64 -1.36 -5.75
CA GLY A 64 19.08 -0.48 -4.73
C GLY A 64 17.55 -0.62 -4.60
N PRO A 65 16.91 0.08 -3.64
CA PRO A 65 17.46 1.20 -2.86
C PRO A 65 18.23 0.78 -1.60
N LEU A 66 18.23 -0.50 -1.23
CA LEU A 66 18.84 -1.00 0.00
C LEU A 66 20.35 -1.24 -0.21
N HIS A 67 21.19 -0.76 0.70
CA HIS A 67 22.64 -0.94 0.63
C HIS A 67 23.24 -1.41 1.97
N PRO A 68 24.17 -2.37 2.00
CA PRO A 68 24.71 -2.91 3.25
C PRO A 68 25.55 -1.92 4.08
N SER A 69 26.01 -0.82 3.49
CA SER A 69 26.74 0.23 4.22
C SER A 69 25.85 1.05 5.16
N LEU A 70 24.53 1.07 4.93
CA LEU A 70 23.59 1.84 5.74
C LEU A 70 23.69 1.46 7.23
N PRO A 71 23.55 2.42 8.16
CA PRO A 71 23.37 2.13 9.58
C PRO A 71 22.22 1.13 9.80
N LEU A 72 22.31 0.29 10.84
CA LEU A 72 21.31 -0.76 11.05
C LEU A 72 19.87 -0.23 11.11
N PRO A 73 19.56 0.85 11.87
CA PRO A 73 18.19 1.37 11.93
C PRO A 73 17.68 1.85 10.58
N ALA A 74 18.52 2.56 9.82
CA ALA A 74 18.19 3.00 8.46
C ALA A 74 18.02 1.81 7.51
N PHE A 75 18.85 0.77 7.62
CA PHE A 75 18.71 -0.45 6.82
C PHE A 75 17.37 -1.14 7.09
N VAL A 76 16.96 -1.27 8.35
CA VAL A 76 15.67 -1.89 8.70
C VAL A 76 14.51 -1.03 8.20
N ALA A 77 14.55 0.29 8.42
CA ALA A 77 13.49 1.19 7.98
C ALA A 77 13.35 1.22 6.45
N VAL A 78 14.46 1.21 5.70
CA VAL A 78 14.44 1.16 4.24
C VAL A 78 14.01 -0.20 3.72
N ALA A 79 14.41 -1.29 4.37
CA ALA A 79 14.01 -2.63 3.99
C ALA A 79 12.49 -2.81 4.17
N SER A 80 11.94 -2.50 5.34
CA SER A 80 10.55 -2.79 5.67
C SER A 80 9.58 -1.67 5.30
N GLY A 81 10.00 -0.42 5.34
CA GLY A 81 9.12 0.73 5.13
C GLY A 81 9.01 1.17 3.67
N PRO A 82 8.11 2.10 3.34
CA PRO A 82 7.93 2.66 2.00
C PRO A 82 8.98 3.75 1.69
N VAL A 83 10.22 3.56 2.16
CA VAL A 83 11.28 4.56 2.13
C VAL A 83 12.14 4.40 0.86
N ARG A 84 12.45 5.52 0.23
CA ARG A 84 13.64 5.68 -0.62
C ARG A 84 14.59 6.65 0.06
N LEU A 85 15.87 6.30 0.10
CA LEU A 85 16.91 7.21 0.55
C LEU A 85 17.08 8.30 -0.51
N ARG A 86 16.74 9.54 -0.18
CA ARG A 86 17.00 10.70 -1.04
C ARG A 86 18.49 11.02 -0.94
N VAL A 87 19.25 10.74 -1.99
CA VAL A 87 20.72 10.92 -1.99
C VAL A 87 21.14 12.33 -2.42
N GLU A 88 20.26 13.16 -3.01
CA GLU A 88 20.59 14.54 -3.42
C GLU A 88 19.54 15.59 -3.02
N LYS A 89 20.02 16.82 -2.77
CA LYS A 89 19.39 17.99 -2.13
C LYS A 89 18.83 19.01 -3.15
N PRO A 90 18.11 20.07 -2.74
CA PRO A 90 16.66 20.21 -2.82
C PRO A 90 16.12 21.09 -3.97
N ALA A 91 14.97 20.73 -4.53
CA ALA A 91 13.97 21.65 -5.08
C ALA A 91 12.64 20.90 -5.10
N GLN A 92 11.57 21.56 -4.66
CA GLN A 92 10.24 20.99 -4.37
C GLN A 92 10.17 20.22 -3.05
N THR A 93 9.66 20.94 -2.05
CA THR A 93 8.94 20.42 -0.90
C THR A 93 7.96 19.35 -1.37
N SER A 94 8.36 18.08 -1.34
CA SER A 94 7.41 16.97 -1.45
C SER A 94 6.53 17.05 -0.23
N SER A 95 5.31 17.56 -0.42
CA SER A 95 4.29 17.67 0.61
C SER A 95 3.90 16.26 1.04
N GLY A 96 4.63 15.71 2.01
CA GLY A 96 4.04 14.71 2.89
C GLY A 96 2.72 15.26 3.43
N LEU A 97 1.77 14.38 3.73
CA LEU A 97 0.46 14.76 4.22
C LEU A 97 0.62 15.74 5.40
N GLY A 98 0.29 17.02 5.19
CA GLY A 98 0.42 18.03 6.23
C GLY A 98 -0.43 17.66 7.44
N LEU A 99 -0.05 18.07 8.64
CA LEU A 99 -0.72 17.68 9.87
C LEU A 99 -2.23 17.99 9.85
N VAL A 100 -2.62 19.13 9.25
CA VAL A 100 -4.02 19.49 9.04
C VAL A 100 -4.73 18.51 8.10
N SER A 101 -4.10 18.15 6.97
CA SER A 101 -4.67 17.20 6.03
C SER A 101 -4.81 15.80 6.64
N ALA A 102 -3.83 15.39 7.46
CA ALA A 102 -3.89 14.14 8.20
C ALA A 102 -5.04 14.15 9.23
N ALA A 103 -5.21 15.24 9.97
CA ALA A 103 -6.32 15.40 10.90
C ALA A 103 -7.68 15.38 10.20
N VAL A 104 -7.82 16.06 9.05
CA VAL A 104 -9.04 16.02 8.24
C VAL A 104 -9.32 14.61 7.73
N MET A 105 -8.33 13.91 7.20
CA MET A 105 -8.49 12.53 6.74
C MET A 105 -8.88 11.58 7.88
N ALA A 106 -8.28 11.74 9.06
CA ALA A 106 -8.63 10.96 10.25
C ALA A 106 -10.07 11.24 10.71
N ALA A 107 -10.50 12.50 10.69
CA ALA A 107 -11.87 12.88 11.00
C ALA A 107 -12.88 12.29 9.99
N LEU A 108 -12.57 12.36 8.69
CA LEU A 108 -13.39 11.75 7.64
C LEU A 108 -13.47 10.22 7.80
N LEU A 109 -12.36 9.56 8.12
CA LEU A 109 -12.35 8.13 8.39
C LEU A 109 -13.22 7.79 9.61
N ALA A 110 -13.15 8.58 10.69
CA ALA A 110 -13.99 8.39 11.88
C ALA A 110 -15.48 8.59 11.57
N VAL A 111 -15.84 9.54 10.70
CA VAL A 111 -17.20 9.72 10.20
C VAL A 111 -17.65 8.48 9.42
N ILE A 112 -16.83 7.98 8.48
CA ILE A 112 -17.17 6.78 7.71
C ILE A 112 -17.37 5.57 8.64
N VAL A 113 -16.49 5.35 9.61
CA VAL A 113 -16.64 4.26 10.59
C VAL A 113 -17.95 4.42 11.36
N SER A 114 -18.28 5.65 11.77
CA SER A 114 -19.55 5.94 12.46
C SER A 114 -20.78 5.72 11.58
N LEU A 115 -20.66 5.73 10.25
CA LEU A 115 -21.77 5.44 9.33
C LEU A 115 -22.07 3.95 9.23
N TYR A 116 -21.11 3.06 9.53
CA TYR A 116 -21.32 1.61 9.47
C TYR A 116 -22.35 1.09 10.49
N LYS A 117 -22.66 1.85 11.55
CA LYS A 117 -23.80 1.53 12.44
C LYS A 117 -25.15 1.46 11.70
N TYR A 118 -25.23 2.01 10.49
CA TYR A 118 -26.42 1.97 9.64
C TYR A 118 -26.24 1.03 8.44
N GLU A 119 -25.24 0.15 8.43
CA GLU A 119 -24.91 -0.72 7.30
C GLU A 119 -26.11 -1.57 6.83
N GLU A 120 -26.93 -2.07 7.77
CA GLU A 120 -28.10 -2.90 7.47
C GLU A 120 -29.18 -2.14 6.66
N ARG A 121 -29.15 -0.81 6.70
CA ARG A 121 -30.10 0.05 5.96
C ARG A 121 -29.52 0.53 4.63
N MET A 122 -28.23 0.31 4.38
CA MET A 122 -27.56 0.79 3.18
C MET A 122 -27.71 -0.20 2.04
N ASN A 123 -27.88 0.32 0.83
CA ASN A 123 -27.68 -0.47 -0.37
C ASN A 123 -26.21 -0.92 -0.45
N GLN A 124 -25.96 -2.15 -0.91
CA GLN A 124 -24.62 -2.71 -1.11
C GLN A 124 -23.69 -1.80 -1.92
N TYR A 125 -24.19 -1.07 -2.92
CA TYR A 125 -23.36 -0.14 -3.70
C TYR A 125 -22.91 1.08 -2.89
N ILE A 126 -23.75 1.56 -1.96
CA ILE A 126 -23.37 2.64 -1.03
C ILE A 126 -22.30 2.13 -0.08
N LEU A 127 -22.49 0.91 0.45
CA LEU A 127 -21.54 0.27 1.35
C LEU A 127 -20.16 0.09 0.68
N PHE A 128 -20.12 -0.42 -0.55
CA PHE A 128 -18.87 -0.56 -1.31
C PHE A 128 -18.22 0.79 -1.62
N THR A 129 -19.02 1.84 -1.86
CA THR A 129 -18.49 3.20 -2.02
C THR A 129 -17.81 3.68 -0.73
N LEU A 130 -18.45 3.46 0.43
CA LEU A 130 -17.85 3.77 1.73
C LEU A 130 -16.57 2.95 1.96
N TYR A 131 -16.56 1.68 1.59
CA TYR A 131 -15.36 0.83 1.68
C TYR A 131 -14.21 1.37 0.81
N SER A 132 -14.49 1.87 -0.39
CA SER A 132 -13.47 2.52 -1.24
C SER A 132 -12.84 3.73 -0.56
N PHE A 133 -13.65 4.62 0.02
CA PHE A 133 -13.15 5.80 0.74
C PHE A 133 -12.41 5.41 2.03
N HIS A 134 -12.95 4.45 2.79
CA HIS A 134 -12.30 3.92 3.98
C HIS A 134 -10.91 3.39 3.65
N MET A 135 -10.79 2.51 2.64
CA MET A 135 -9.49 1.93 2.26
C MET A 135 -8.50 2.99 1.83
N TYR A 136 -8.93 3.98 1.04
CA TYR A 136 -8.08 5.09 0.62
C TYR A 136 -7.54 5.88 1.81
N LEU A 137 -8.44 6.34 2.70
CA LEU A 137 -8.07 7.15 3.87
C LEU A 137 -7.20 6.37 4.86
N ALA A 138 -7.57 5.13 5.16
CA ALA A 138 -6.83 4.27 6.08
C ALA A 138 -5.42 4.00 5.56
N LEU A 139 -5.28 3.66 4.27
CA LEU A 139 -3.97 3.38 3.67
C LEU A 139 -3.08 4.63 3.62
N GLU A 140 -3.62 5.79 3.25
CA GLU A 140 -2.89 7.06 3.27
C GLU A 140 -2.41 7.40 4.70
N LEU A 141 -3.27 7.29 5.72
CA LEU A 141 -2.90 7.57 7.11
C LEU A 141 -1.84 6.60 7.66
N VAL A 142 -1.96 5.30 7.38
CA VAL A 142 -0.96 4.30 7.79
C VAL A 142 0.39 4.61 7.13
N LEU A 143 0.40 4.88 5.82
CA LEU A 143 1.65 5.16 5.12
C LEU A 143 2.27 6.51 5.51
N ALA A 144 1.44 7.55 5.73
CA ALA A 144 1.88 8.86 6.18
C ALA A 144 2.44 8.81 7.61
N SER A 145 1.82 8.05 8.52
CA SER A 145 2.34 7.87 9.87
C SER A 145 3.70 7.15 9.88
N MET A 146 3.87 6.13 9.05
CA MET A 146 5.16 5.46 8.88
C MET A 146 6.23 6.38 8.27
N ALA A 147 5.84 7.25 7.34
CA ALA A 147 6.72 8.28 6.79
C ALA A 147 7.15 9.29 7.84
N ALA A 148 6.21 9.80 8.64
CA ALA A 148 6.49 10.71 9.72
C ALA A 148 7.45 10.08 10.75
N ALA A 149 7.20 8.83 11.15
CA ALA A 149 8.03 8.11 12.10
C ALA A 149 9.48 7.92 11.60
N ALA A 150 9.67 7.53 10.33
CA ALA A 150 11.02 7.39 9.78
C ALA A 150 11.74 8.74 9.63
N ARG A 151 11.01 9.82 9.35
CA ARG A 151 11.59 11.17 9.33
C ARG A 151 12.01 11.65 10.71
N THR A 152 11.16 11.48 11.73
CA THR A 152 11.44 11.96 13.09
C THR A 152 12.50 11.13 13.80
N LEU A 153 12.48 9.80 13.64
CA LEU A 153 13.39 8.90 14.35
C LEU A 153 14.74 8.73 13.64
N LEU A 154 14.77 8.80 12.31
CA LEU A 154 15.96 8.46 11.51
C LEU A 154 16.42 9.58 10.57
N GLY A 155 15.71 10.71 10.52
CA GLY A 155 16.02 11.80 9.58
C GLY A 155 15.83 11.42 8.12
N LEU A 156 15.08 10.34 7.83
CA LEU A 156 14.86 9.85 6.47
C LEU A 156 13.59 10.46 5.89
N ASP A 157 13.70 11.15 4.76
CA ASP A 157 12.53 11.61 4.01
C ASP A 157 11.95 10.47 3.17
N LEU A 158 10.63 10.31 3.23
CA LEU A 158 9.90 9.36 2.38
C LEU A 158 9.21 10.10 1.24
N GLU A 159 9.09 9.42 0.11
CA GLU A 159 8.25 9.88 -1.00
C GLU A 159 6.78 9.90 -0.56
N ALA A 160 6.00 10.82 -1.13
CA ALA A 160 4.55 10.79 -1.01
C ALA A 160 4.03 9.47 -1.59
N GLN A 161 3.04 8.86 -0.93
CA GLN A 161 2.53 7.54 -1.33
C GLN A 161 1.31 7.63 -2.24
N PHE A 162 0.65 8.77 -2.27
CA PHE A 162 -0.41 9.09 -3.21
C PHE A 162 -0.18 10.48 -3.81
N ASP A 163 -0.61 10.66 -5.05
CA ASP A 163 -0.67 11.97 -5.71
C ASP A 163 -2.04 12.14 -6.38
N ARG A 164 -3.04 12.56 -5.60
CA ARG A 164 -4.37 12.93 -6.09
C ARG A 164 -4.94 11.92 -7.11
N PRO A 165 -5.15 10.65 -6.73
CA PRO A 165 -5.58 9.59 -7.67
C PRO A 165 -6.92 9.90 -8.37
N TYR A 166 -7.76 10.74 -7.78
CA TYR A 166 -9.05 11.17 -8.32
C TYR A 166 -8.97 12.13 -9.53
N ILE A 167 -7.78 12.60 -9.92
CA ILE A 167 -7.60 13.38 -11.16
C ILE A 167 -6.98 12.56 -12.31
N SER A 168 -6.87 11.24 -12.16
CA SER A 168 -6.26 10.37 -13.16
C SER A 168 -7.08 10.33 -14.44
N ALA A 169 -6.48 10.70 -15.58
CA ALA A 169 -7.14 10.64 -16.89
C ALA A 169 -6.82 9.35 -17.67
N SER A 170 -6.02 8.45 -17.09
CA SER A 170 -5.68 7.14 -17.69
C SER A 170 -5.40 6.09 -16.61
N LEU A 171 -5.51 4.81 -16.95
CA LEU A 171 -5.19 3.71 -16.04
C LEU A 171 -3.70 3.68 -15.70
N GLY A 172 -2.85 3.99 -16.69
CA GLY A 172 -1.41 4.12 -16.48
C GLY A 172 -1.04 5.24 -15.50
N ASP A 173 -1.77 6.36 -15.52
CA ASP A 173 -1.58 7.47 -14.58
C ASP A 173 -2.08 7.09 -13.18
N PHE A 174 -3.27 6.48 -13.08
CA PHE A 174 -3.84 6.02 -11.81
C PHE A 174 -2.90 5.04 -11.08
N TRP A 175 -2.62 3.88 -11.68
CA TRP A 175 -1.84 2.82 -11.04
C TRP A 175 -0.33 3.10 -11.00
N GLY A 176 0.18 3.82 -11.99
CA GLY A 176 1.61 4.02 -12.16
C GLY A 176 2.16 5.24 -11.43
N ARG A 177 1.34 6.29 -11.21
CA ARG A 177 1.83 7.61 -10.81
C ARG A 177 1.04 8.26 -9.67
N ARG A 178 -0.13 7.75 -9.30
CA ARG A 178 -0.99 8.43 -8.33
C ARG A 178 -1.50 7.56 -7.18
N TRP A 179 -1.68 6.27 -7.40
CA TRP A 179 -2.17 5.31 -6.41
C TRP A 179 -1.04 4.49 -5.81
N ASN A 180 -0.90 4.52 -4.47
CA ASN A 180 0.01 3.70 -3.67
C ASN A 180 1.40 3.51 -4.32
N LEU A 181 2.18 4.59 -4.42
CA LEU A 181 3.45 4.64 -5.14
C LEU A 181 4.52 3.67 -4.62
N SER A 182 4.39 3.17 -3.39
CA SER A 182 5.21 2.07 -2.87
C SER A 182 5.21 0.86 -3.78
N VAL A 183 4.04 0.47 -4.30
CA VAL A 183 3.86 -0.75 -5.11
C VAL A 183 4.54 -0.64 -6.48
N PRO A 184 4.24 0.35 -7.35
CA PRO A 184 4.96 0.48 -8.62
C PRO A 184 6.45 0.75 -8.41
N ASN A 185 6.85 1.37 -7.30
CA ASN A 185 8.26 1.60 -6.99
C ASN A 185 9.05 0.30 -6.72
N VAL A 186 8.42 -0.76 -6.20
CA VAL A 186 9.05 -2.08 -6.04
C VAL A 186 8.86 -2.95 -7.29
N LEU A 187 7.67 -2.94 -7.91
CA LEU A 187 7.38 -3.77 -9.08
C LEU A 187 8.18 -3.35 -10.32
N ARG A 188 8.48 -2.06 -10.49
CA ARG A 188 9.28 -1.56 -11.63
C ARG A 188 10.65 -2.24 -11.73
N PRO A 189 11.50 -2.21 -10.69
CA PRO A 189 12.79 -2.89 -10.71
C PRO A 189 12.69 -4.41 -10.54
N CYS A 190 11.73 -4.94 -9.76
CA CYS A 190 11.61 -6.38 -9.50
C CYS A 190 11.02 -7.17 -10.67
N VAL A 191 10.07 -6.59 -11.41
CA VAL A 191 9.24 -7.32 -12.39
C VAL A 191 9.28 -6.65 -13.75
N TYR A 192 8.85 -5.39 -13.85
CA TYR A 192 8.69 -4.71 -15.14
C TYR A 192 9.99 -4.68 -15.95
N ARG A 193 11.09 -4.19 -15.36
CA ARG A 193 12.38 -4.05 -16.05
C ARG A 193 12.96 -5.40 -16.48
N PRO A 194 13.06 -6.42 -15.61
CA PRO A 194 13.54 -7.75 -16.01
C PRO A 194 12.70 -8.40 -17.11
N VAL A 195 11.37 -8.39 -16.98
CA VAL A 195 10.47 -9.02 -17.97
C VAL A 195 10.53 -8.29 -19.30
N ARG A 196 10.53 -6.95 -19.29
CA ARG A 196 10.69 -6.15 -20.52
C ARG A 196 12.03 -6.43 -21.19
N ALA A 197 13.12 -6.56 -20.43
CA ALA A 197 14.44 -6.83 -20.98
C ALA A 197 14.52 -8.23 -21.61
N TYR A 198 13.88 -9.22 -20.99
CA TYR A 198 13.89 -10.60 -21.46
C TYR A 198 12.99 -10.82 -22.69
N LEU A 199 11.78 -10.24 -22.69
CA LEU A 199 10.79 -10.45 -23.76
C LEU A 199 10.77 -9.34 -24.82
N GLY A 200 11.56 -8.27 -24.66
CA GLY A 200 11.59 -7.12 -25.56
C GLY A 200 10.29 -6.30 -25.61
N SER A 201 9.30 -6.60 -24.76
CA SER A 201 7.96 -6.02 -24.82
C SER A 201 7.61 -5.22 -23.58
N ALA A 202 7.32 -3.93 -23.76
CA ALA A 202 6.81 -3.08 -22.68
C ALA A 202 5.44 -3.57 -22.18
N ALA A 203 4.60 -4.08 -23.08
CA ALA A 203 3.31 -4.66 -22.73
C ALA A 203 3.47 -5.88 -21.82
N ALA A 204 4.40 -6.78 -22.15
CA ALA A 204 4.69 -7.95 -21.32
C ALA A 204 5.16 -7.55 -19.91
N GLY A 205 6.02 -6.53 -19.82
CA GLY A 205 6.45 -5.98 -18.52
C GLY A 205 5.29 -5.41 -17.69
N VAL A 206 4.34 -4.70 -18.32
CA VAL A 206 3.13 -4.19 -17.64
C VAL A 206 2.25 -5.34 -17.18
N LEU A 207 1.90 -6.27 -18.06
CA LEU A 207 1.05 -7.42 -17.74
C LEU A 207 1.64 -8.26 -16.60
N ALA A 208 2.94 -8.55 -16.64
CA ALA A 208 3.61 -9.27 -15.57
C ALA A 208 3.59 -8.51 -14.24
N SER A 209 3.77 -7.19 -14.27
CA SER A 209 3.71 -6.36 -13.05
C SER A 209 2.31 -6.38 -12.42
N PHE A 210 1.26 -6.27 -13.23
CA PHE A 210 -0.12 -6.38 -12.75
C PHE A 210 -0.46 -7.78 -12.25
N LEU A 211 0.02 -8.83 -12.92
CA LEU A 211 -0.16 -10.21 -12.45
C LEU A 211 0.50 -10.42 -11.08
N VAL A 212 1.76 -10.03 -10.91
CA VAL A 212 2.47 -10.15 -9.62
C VAL A 212 1.79 -9.28 -8.55
N SER A 213 1.32 -8.08 -8.91
CA SER A 213 0.50 -7.26 -7.99
C SER A 213 -0.78 -7.98 -7.56
N GLY A 214 -1.47 -8.64 -8.49
CA GLY A 214 -2.67 -9.44 -8.21
C GLY A 214 -2.41 -10.57 -7.23
N LEU A 215 -1.35 -11.36 -7.47
CA LEU A 215 -0.94 -12.45 -6.58
C LEU A 215 -0.57 -11.94 -5.18
N MET A 216 0.11 -10.80 -5.08
CA MET A 216 0.42 -10.18 -3.79
C MET A 216 -0.84 -9.71 -3.07
N HIS A 217 -1.85 -9.20 -3.77
CA HIS A 217 -3.12 -8.85 -3.15
C HIS A 217 -3.94 -10.08 -2.73
N GLU A 218 -3.88 -11.20 -3.45
CA GLU A 218 -4.45 -12.47 -2.97
C GLU A 218 -3.79 -12.92 -1.66
N LEU A 219 -2.48 -12.74 -1.53
CA LEU A 219 -1.78 -12.97 -0.26
C LEU A 219 -2.27 -12.01 0.82
N MET A 220 -2.45 -10.71 0.52
CA MET A 220 -3.02 -9.75 1.47
C MET A 220 -4.44 -10.13 1.89
N PHE A 221 -5.25 -10.63 0.96
CA PHE A 221 -6.61 -11.09 1.25
C PHE A 221 -6.64 -12.38 2.04
N SER A 222 -5.68 -13.27 1.82
CA SER A 222 -5.45 -14.44 2.68
C SER A 222 -5.10 -13.99 4.10
N TYR A 223 -4.31 -12.93 4.27
CA TYR A 223 -4.10 -12.32 5.58
C TYR A 223 -5.37 -11.70 6.15
N ILE A 224 -6.24 -11.07 5.36
CA ILE A 224 -7.50 -10.52 5.89
C ILE A 224 -8.42 -11.64 6.37
N THR A 225 -8.70 -12.59 5.48
CA THR A 225 -9.79 -13.56 5.60
C THR A 225 -9.38 -14.87 6.26
N LEU A 226 -8.08 -15.17 6.31
CA LEU A 226 -7.53 -16.49 6.67
C LEU A 226 -8.11 -17.65 5.85
N ARG A 227 -8.53 -17.37 4.61
CA ARG A 227 -9.07 -18.34 3.65
C ARG A 227 -8.13 -18.47 2.45
N PRO A 228 -8.21 -19.60 1.72
CA PRO A 228 -7.45 -19.76 0.48
C PRO A 228 -7.84 -18.67 -0.55
N PRO A 229 -6.90 -18.29 -1.42
CA PRO A 229 -7.13 -17.27 -2.44
C PRO A 229 -8.21 -17.73 -3.43
N THR A 230 -9.02 -16.79 -3.90
CA THR A 230 -10.13 -17.06 -4.83
C THR A 230 -9.75 -16.80 -6.28
N GLY A 231 -8.70 -16.00 -6.50
CA GLY A 231 -8.27 -15.56 -7.83
C GLY A 231 -9.03 -14.34 -8.36
N GLU A 232 -10.14 -13.92 -7.72
CA GLU A 232 -10.93 -12.76 -8.14
C GLU A 232 -10.12 -11.45 -8.05
N VAL A 233 -9.29 -11.31 -7.01
CA VAL A 233 -8.45 -10.11 -6.84
C VAL A 233 -7.31 -10.13 -7.86
N THR A 234 -6.75 -11.31 -8.15
CA THR A 234 -5.78 -11.42 -9.25
C THR A 234 -6.42 -11.06 -10.59
N ALA A 235 -7.66 -11.51 -10.85
CA ALA A 235 -8.40 -11.17 -12.05
C ALA A 235 -8.67 -9.66 -12.16
N PHE A 236 -8.98 -8.98 -11.04
CA PHE A 236 -9.10 -7.53 -10.98
C PHE A 236 -7.83 -6.83 -11.49
N PHE A 237 -6.65 -7.18 -10.97
CA PHE A 237 -5.40 -6.54 -11.40
C PHE A 237 -5.01 -6.94 -12.82
N ALA A 238 -5.20 -8.20 -13.22
CA ALA A 238 -4.92 -8.67 -14.58
C ALA A 238 -5.76 -7.91 -15.62
N LEU A 239 -7.06 -7.70 -15.34
CA LEU A 239 -7.96 -6.90 -16.18
C LEU A 239 -7.45 -5.45 -16.32
N HIS A 240 -7.08 -4.81 -15.21
CA HIS A 240 -6.52 -3.45 -15.24
C HIS A 240 -5.21 -3.38 -16.03
N GLY A 241 -4.35 -4.38 -15.91
CA GLY A 241 -3.11 -4.46 -16.68
C GLY A 241 -3.37 -4.59 -18.18
N ALA A 242 -4.31 -5.46 -18.58
CA ALA A 242 -4.72 -5.62 -19.97
C ALA A 242 -5.31 -4.32 -20.53
N CYS A 243 -6.22 -3.67 -19.79
CA CYS A 243 -6.80 -2.41 -20.18
C CYS A 243 -5.77 -1.27 -20.24
N ALA A 244 -4.79 -1.22 -19.32
CA ALA A 244 -3.71 -0.23 -19.37
C ALA A 244 -2.80 -0.41 -20.59
N VAL A 245 -2.53 -1.67 -20.99
CA VAL A 245 -1.80 -1.96 -22.24
C VAL A 245 -2.63 -1.57 -23.46
N ALA A 246 -3.92 -1.90 -23.47
CA ALA A 246 -4.83 -1.54 -24.55
C ALA A 246 -4.96 -0.01 -24.70
N GLU A 247 -5.09 0.70 -23.59
CA GLU A 247 -5.10 2.17 -23.53
C GLU A 247 -3.79 2.76 -24.05
N ALA A 248 -2.64 2.22 -23.62
CA ALA A 248 -1.33 2.66 -24.11
C ALA A 248 -1.16 2.38 -25.61
N TRP A 249 -1.70 1.28 -26.13
CA TRP A 249 -1.70 0.96 -27.55
C TRP A 249 -2.63 1.88 -28.35
N TRP A 250 -3.84 2.15 -27.85
CA TRP A 250 -4.78 3.12 -28.40
C TRP A 250 -4.14 4.52 -28.48
N ALA A 251 -3.43 4.91 -27.42
CA ALA A 251 -2.72 6.17 -27.32
C ALA A 251 -1.50 6.31 -28.27
N ARG A 252 -1.12 5.28 -29.01
CA ARG A 252 -0.11 5.38 -30.10
C ARG A 252 -0.72 5.69 -31.46
N HIS A 253 -2.04 5.58 -31.59
CA HIS A 253 -2.75 5.90 -32.82
C HIS A 253 -3.21 7.37 -32.74
N ASP A 254 -2.38 8.29 -33.22
CA ASP A 254 -2.61 9.74 -33.08
C ASP A 254 -3.82 10.26 -33.88
N LYS A 255 -4.26 9.49 -34.88
CA LYS A 255 -5.47 9.80 -35.67
C LYS A 255 -6.77 9.36 -35.00
N TRP A 256 -6.70 8.57 -33.92
CA TRP A 256 -7.89 8.05 -33.25
C TRP A 256 -8.39 9.06 -32.21
N TRP A 257 -9.72 9.17 -32.12
CA TRP A 257 -10.34 10.05 -31.14
C TRP A 257 -9.94 9.65 -29.72
N ARG A 258 -9.69 10.66 -28.88
CA ARG A 258 -9.38 10.51 -27.46
C ARG A 258 -10.29 11.42 -26.65
N PRO A 259 -10.89 10.91 -25.57
CA PRO A 259 -11.68 11.76 -24.69
C PRO A 259 -10.78 12.85 -24.08
N PRO A 260 -11.26 14.09 -23.96
CA PRO A 260 -10.54 15.13 -23.23
C PRO A 260 -10.36 14.72 -21.77
N PRO A 261 -9.35 15.22 -21.04
CA PRO A 261 -9.06 14.81 -19.66
C PRO A 261 -10.27 14.89 -18.72
N LEU A 262 -11.11 15.92 -18.88
CA LEU A 262 -12.33 16.12 -18.09
C LEU A 262 -13.35 14.98 -18.24
N LEU A 263 -13.38 14.32 -19.41
CA LEU A 263 -14.23 13.15 -19.65
C LEU A 263 -13.49 11.84 -19.34
N ALA A 264 -12.18 11.79 -19.59
CA ALA A 264 -11.37 10.61 -19.34
C ALA A 264 -11.29 10.28 -17.84
N THR A 265 -11.15 11.29 -16.97
CA THR A 265 -11.09 11.10 -15.52
C THR A 265 -12.29 10.37 -14.93
N PRO A 266 -13.55 10.84 -15.10
CA PRO A 266 -14.70 10.12 -14.57
C PRO A 266 -14.86 8.72 -15.18
N LEU A 267 -14.47 8.52 -16.45
CA LEU A 267 -14.49 7.19 -17.08
C LEU A 267 -13.50 6.22 -16.41
N VAL A 268 -12.27 6.68 -16.15
CA VAL A 268 -11.24 5.88 -15.45
C VAL A 268 -11.69 5.56 -14.03
N LEU A 269 -12.21 6.54 -13.29
CA LEU A 269 -12.70 6.30 -11.93
C LEU A 269 -13.91 5.36 -11.92
N ALA A 270 -14.86 5.54 -12.84
CA ALA A 270 -16.00 4.64 -12.98
C ALA A 270 -15.53 3.21 -13.30
N PHE A 271 -14.57 3.04 -14.19
CA PHE A 271 -13.99 1.73 -14.50
C PHE A 271 -13.38 1.07 -13.26
N VAL A 272 -12.55 1.80 -12.51
CA VAL A 272 -11.93 1.29 -11.27
C VAL A 272 -12.98 0.94 -10.22
N ILE A 273 -13.99 1.78 -10.02
CA ILE A 273 -15.06 1.55 -9.05
C ILE A 273 -15.90 0.33 -9.43
N VAL A 274 -16.37 0.25 -10.68
CA VAL A 274 -17.22 -0.85 -11.15
C VAL A 274 -16.48 -2.18 -11.07
N THR A 275 -15.23 -2.23 -11.53
CA THR A 275 -14.41 -3.44 -11.44
C THR A 275 -14.06 -3.80 -10.00
N ALA A 276 -13.87 -2.83 -9.10
CA ALA A 276 -13.66 -3.08 -7.68
C ALA A 276 -14.89 -3.69 -7.01
N PHE A 277 -16.08 -3.19 -7.35
CA PHE A 277 -17.35 -3.71 -6.86
C PHE A 277 -17.60 -5.14 -7.33
N TRP A 278 -17.13 -5.46 -8.53
CA TRP A 278 -17.29 -6.78 -9.13
C TRP A 278 -16.27 -7.81 -8.63
N LEU A 279 -14.99 -7.47 -8.56
CA LEU A 279 -13.91 -8.45 -8.38
C LEU A 279 -13.10 -8.26 -7.09
N PHE A 280 -13.11 -7.05 -6.51
CA PHE A 280 -12.25 -6.73 -5.37
C PHE A 280 -12.96 -6.85 -4.02
N PHE A 281 -14.18 -6.32 -3.89
CA PHE A 281 -14.93 -6.35 -2.63
C PHE A 281 -15.59 -7.69 -2.29
N PRO A 282 -16.14 -8.47 -3.25
CA PRO A 282 -16.83 -9.72 -2.90
C PRO A 282 -15.98 -10.75 -2.13
N PRO A 283 -14.67 -10.96 -2.42
CA PRO A 283 -13.82 -11.81 -1.57
C PRO A 283 -13.71 -11.37 -0.11
N LEU A 284 -13.89 -10.08 0.20
CA LEU A 284 -13.86 -9.55 1.57
C LEU A 284 -15.20 -9.73 2.28
N THR A 285 -16.31 -9.49 1.57
CA THR A 285 -17.64 -9.46 2.18
C THR A 285 -18.29 -10.84 2.30
N ARG A 286 -18.08 -11.74 1.33
CA ARG A 286 -18.61 -13.13 1.40
C ARG A 286 -18.20 -13.89 2.68
N PRO A 287 -16.94 -13.82 3.15
CA PRO A 287 -16.55 -14.44 4.43
C PRO A 287 -16.91 -13.60 5.67
N GLY A 288 -17.45 -12.38 5.50
CA GLY A 288 -17.73 -11.44 6.59
C GLY A 288 -16.50 -10.76 7.18
N ALA A 289 -15.39 -10.69 6.44
CA ALA A 289 -14.15 -10.09 6.94
C ALA A 289 -14.25 -8.57 7.07
N ASP A 290 -15.10 -7.94 6.25
CA ASP A 290 -15.46 -6.53 6.35
C ASP A 290 -16.07 -6.19 7.73
N LYS A 291 -16.94 -7.03 8.27
CA LYS A 291 -17.52 -6.84 9.62
C LYS A 291 -16.45 -6.87 10.72
N VAL A 292 -15.46 -7.77 10.60
CA VAL A 292 -14.34 -7.84 11.55
C VAL A 292 -13.48 -6.58 11.47
N ILE A 293 -13.20 -6.10 10.26
CA ILE A 293 -12.47 -4.85 10.03
C ILE A 293 -13.21 -3.67 10.68
N ILE A 294 -14.51 -3.55 10.43
CA ILE A 294 -15.35 -2.48 10.99
C ILE A 294 -15.32 -2.53 12.52
N ALA A 295 -15.52 -3.70 13.13
CA ALA A 295 -15.48 -3.87 14.57
C ALA A 295 -14.13 -3.48 15.19
N GLU A 296 -13.01 -3.82 14.53
CA GLU A 296 -11.69 -3.38 14.96
C GLU A 296 -11.50 -1.86 14.87
N CYS A 297 -12.02 -1.20 13.83
CA CYS A 297 -12.00 0.25 13.72
C CYS A 297 -12.83 0.94 14.80
N GLU A 298 -14.04 0.43 15.07
CA GLU A 298 -14.90 0.95 16.14
C GLU A 298 -14.23 0.82 17.51
N ALA A 299 -13.62 -0.34 17.78
CA ALA A 299 -12.84 -0.56 19.01
C ALA A 299 -11.66 0.41 19.13
N ALA A 300 -10.94 0.68 18.03
CA ALA A 300 -9.84 1.65 18.02
C ALA A 300 -10.33 3.08 18.30
N ILE A 301 -11.46 3.51 17.71
CA ILE A 301 -12.05 4.82 17.97
C ILE A 301 -12.51 4.94 19.43
N ALA A 302 -13.16 3.89 19.95
CA ALA A 302 -13.60 3.87 21.35
C ALA A 302 -12.40 3.99 22.30
N PHE A 303 -11.33 3.22 22.07
CA PHE A 303 -10.09 3.31 22.84
C PHE A 303 -9.49 4.72 22.82
N LEU A 304 -9.40 5.35 21.64
CA LEU A 304 -8.87 6.71 21.52
C LEU A 304 -9.74 7.74 22.25
N ARG A 305 -11.06 7.62 22.16
CA ARG A 305 -12.00 8.49 22.89
C ARG A 305 -11.82 8.35 24.40
N ASP A 306 -11.73 7.12 24.89
CA ASP A 306 -11.64 6.84 26.33
C ASP A 306 -10.29 7.29 26.89
N ALA A 307 -9.19 7.06 26.15
CA ALA A 307 -7.87 7.59 26.48
C ALA A 307 -7.84 9.13 26.48
N GLY A 308 -8.51 9.77 25.51
CA GLY A 308 -8.63 11.22 25.44
C GLY A 308 -9.44 11.80 26.61
N ALA A 309 -10.54 11.15 26.98
CA ALA A 309 -11.36 11.53 28.13
C ALA A 309 -10.58 11.39 29.44
N TRP A 310 -9.82 10.29 29.60
CA TRP A 310 -8.92 10.08 30.74
C TRP A 310 -7.86 11.17 30.83
N ALA A 311 -7.17 11.48 29.72
CA ALA A 311 -6.14 12.52 29.70
C ALA A 311 -6.72 13.90 30.05
N ALA A 312 -7.89 14.26 29.50
CA ALA A 312 -8.57 15.50 29.84
C ALA A 312 -9.00 15.55 31.32
N GLY A 313 -9.45 14.43 31.88
CA GLY A 313 -9.76 14.29 33.31
C GLY A 313 -8.53 14.49 34.20
N SER A 314 -7.40 13.87 33.85
CA SER A 314 -6.12 14.01 34.57
C SER A 314 -5.57 15.43 34.53
N VAL A 315 -5.70 16.13 33.40
CA VAL A 315 -5.31 17.56 33.33
C VAL A 315 -6.22 18.41 34.22
N ARG A 316 -7.54 18.14 34.23
CA ARG A 316 -8.49 18.87 35.09
C ARG A 316 -8.24 18.61 36.58
N SER A 317 -7.91 17.40 37.01
CA SER A 317 -7.62 17.11 38.42
C SER A 317 -6.35 17.81 38.91
N VAL A 318 -5.29 17.83 38.08
CA VAL A 318 -4.06 18.57 38.35
C VAL A 318 -4.31 20.08 38.48
N TRP A 319 -5.17 20.66 37.63
CA TRP A 319 -5.51 22.08 37.67
C TRP A 319 -6.48 22.46 38.80
N THR A 320 -7.32 21.54 39.28
CA THR A 320 -8.32 21.81 40.32
C THR A 320 -7.88 21.43 41.73
N GLY A 321 -6.64 20.92 41.90
CA GLY A 321 -6.03 20.67 43.21
C GLY A 321 -6.70 19.57 44.04
N ARG A 322 -7.51 18.72 43.42
CA ARG A 322 -8.08 17.53 44.08
C ARG A 322 -7.22 16.31 43.72
N LEU A 323 -6.21 16.06 44.55
CA LEU A 323 -5.57 14.74 44.65
C LEU A 323 -6.46 13.80 45.46
#